data_AF-A0A550H7P7-F1
#
_entry.id   AF-A0A550H7P7-F1
#
_cell.length_a   1.000
_cell.length_b   1.000
_cell.length_c   1.000
_cell.angle_alpha   90.00
_cell.angle_beta   90.00
_cell.angle_gamma   90.00
#
_symmetry.space_group_name_H-M   'P 1'
#
loop_
_entity.id
_entity.type
_entity.pdbx_description
1 polymer ?
#
loop_
_entity_poly.entity_id
_entity_poly.type
_entity_poly.pdbx_seq_one_letter_code
_entity_poly.pdbx_strand_id
1 'polypeptide(L)'
;MNKKVLVIAVTLMVAALLATPMLGLVQAGKGQEKQYFKLYIVGAPDQTTGEIFWTPDPITGPIKHGRNVEWGFTLVLQVTIGDTTYSSPDISYTCTIDGDYNVVTLVGHQRVRETVTFYCFSEPATLEILTIGSLAHEGVVFTGHGTGALEGVKIEGTTWAVVLPPLAVTREGTVMGWPT
;
A
#
# COMPACT_ATOMS: atom_id res chain seq x y z
N MET A 1 14.55 -56.80 6.42
CA MET A 1 13.57 -55.72 6.67
C MET A 1 12.32 -56.00 5.86
N ASN A 2 11.14 -56.06 6.48
CA ASN A 2 9.91 -56.51 5.82
C ASN A 2 9.41 -55.43 4.84
N LYS A 3 9.24 -55.78 3.55
CA LYS A 3 8.87 -54.82 2.49
C LYS A 3 7.58 -54.05 2.80
N LYS A 4 6.67 -54.64 3.59
CA LYS A 4 5.43 -53.99 4.06
C LYS A 4 5.69 -52.83 5.02
N VAL A 5 6.71 -52.93 5.86
CA VAL A 5 7.08 -51.88 6.84
C VAL A 5 7.74 -50.70 6.13
N LEU A 6 8.55 -50.97 5.10
CA LEU A 6 9.19 -49.93 4.30
C LEU A 6 8.16 -49.07 3.55
N VAL A 7 7.14 -49.69 2.95
CA VAL A 7 6.10 -48.96 2.21
C VAL A 7 5.30 -48.05 3.15
N ILE A 8 4.91 -48.52 4.33
CA ILE A 8 4.18 -47.70 5.30
C ILE A 8 5.01 -46.51 5.77
N ALA A 9 6.30 -46.71 6.03
CA ALA A 9 7.21 -45.65 6.45
C ALA A 9 7.38 -44.57 5.37
N VAL A 10 7.56 -44.97 4.11
CA VAL A 10 7.70 -44.03 2.99
C VAL A 10 6.41 -43.26 2.74
N THR A 11 5.24 -43.91 2.80
CA THR A 11 3.95 -43.25 2.62
C THR A 11 3.66 -42.23 3.73
N LEU A 12 4.02 -42.53 4.99
CA LEU A 12 3.90 -41.59 6.10
C LEU A 12 4.84 -40.38 5.95
N MET A 13 6.07 -40.60 5.46
CA MET A 13 7.04 -39.53 5.24
C MET A 13 6.61 -38.60 4.10
N VAL A 14 6.08 -39.15 3.01
CA VAL A 14 5.55 -38.36 1.88
C VAL A 14 4.28 -37.60 2.28
N ALA A 15 3.39 -38.20 3.08
CA ALA A 15 2.23 -37.50 3.61
C ALA A 15 2.62 -36.34 4.56
N ALA A 16 3.64 -36.53 5.39
CA ALA A 16 4.17 -35.48 6.27
C ALA A 16 4.83 -34.34 5.49
N LEU A 17 5.58 -34.66 4.41
CA LEU A 17 6.23 -33.70 3.52
C LEU A 17 5.24 -32.92 2.63
N LEU A 18 4.12 -33.54 2.25
CA LEU A 18 3.07 -32.89 1.47
C LEU A 18 2.13 -32.02 2.33
N ALA A 19 2.07 -32.26 3.65
CA ALA A 19 1.30 -31.44 4.58
C ALA A 19 2.08 -30.23 5.12
N THR A 20 3.41 -30.22 5.01
CA THR A 20 4.26 -29.15 5.56
C THR A 20 4.10 -27.79 4.87
N PRO A 21 3.80 -27.64 3.56
CA PRO A 21 3.61 -26.32 2.97
C PRO A 21 2.26 -25.68 3.36
N MET A 22 1.32 -26.41 3.97
CA MET A 22 0.02 -25.85 4.36
C MET A 22 -0.02 -25.26 5.78
N LEU A 23 0.93 -25.64 6.65
CA LEU A 23 1.02 -25.04 7.99
C LEU A 23 1.62 -23.63 7.97
N GLY A 24 2.40 -23.28 6.94
CA GLY A 24 2.91 -21.91 6.73
C GLY A 24 1.90 -20.94 6.11
N LEU A 25 0.86 -21.43 5.43
CA LEU A 25 -0.09 -20.59 4.69
C LEU A 25 -1.36 -20.22 5.48
N VAL A 26 -1.71 -20.98 6.53
CA VAL A 26 -2.98 -20.78 7.28
C VAL A 26 -2.79 -19.96 8.57
N GLN A 27 -1.55 -19.69 8.99
CA GLN A 27 -1.26 -18.85 10.17
C GLN A 27 -1.07 -17.36 9.82
N ALA A 28 -1.27 -16.95 8.58
CA ALA A 28 -1.32 -15.54 8.19
C ALA A 28 -2.69 -14.92 8.50
N GLY A 29 -3.02 -14.75 9.78
CA GLY A 29 -4.15 -13.88 10.17
C GLY A 29 -4.90 -14.18 11.47
N LYS A 30 -4.66 -15.30 12.15
CA LYS A 30 -5.23 -15.55 13.48
C LYS A 30 -4.15 -15.37 14.55
N GLY A 31 -4.16 -14.21 15.22
CA GLY A 31 -3.32 -13.92 16.38
C GLY A 31 -2.14 -12.96 16.15
N GLN A 32 -2.02 -12.33 14.98
CA GLN A 32 -1.04 -11.27 14.77
C GLN A 32 -1.51 -9.98 15.45
N GLU A 33 -0.63 -9.34 16.20
CA GLU A 33 -0.91 -8.08 16.87
C GLU A 33 -1.15 -6.96 15.85
N LYS A 34 -2.26 -6.23 16.01
CA LYS A 34 -2.54 -5.04 15.22
C LYS A 34 -1.73 -3.88 15.79
N GLN A 35 -0.88 -3.30 14.97
CA GLN A 35 -0.12 -2.09 15.33
C GLN A 35 -0.69 -0.87 14.60
N TYR A 36 -0.43 0.31 15.17
CA TYR A 36 -0.72 1.58 14.51
C TYR A 36 0.08 1.72 13.22
N PHE A 37 -0.56 2.27 12.18
CA PHE A 37 0.07 2.59 10.90
C PHE A 37 -0.20 4.04 10.54
N LYS A 38 0.85 4.77 10.14
CA LYS A 38 0.74 6.08 9.50
C LYS A 38 1.73 6.22 8.34
N LEU A 39 1.25 6.58 7.16
CA LEU A 39 2.07 7.12 6.07
C LEU A 39 1.79 8.62 5.96
N TYR A 40 2.81 9.45 6.13
CA TYR A 40 2.72 10.90 6.01
C TYR A 40 3.63 11.39 4.88
N ILE A 41 3.02 12.06 3.91
CA ILE A 41 3.68 12.54 2.70
C ILE A 41 3.36 14.02 2.53
N VAL A 42 4.40 14.81 2.30
CA VAL A 42 4.27 16.21 1.85
C VAL A 42 4.94 16.30 0.48
N GLY A 43 4.12 16.57 -0.53
CA GLY A 43 4.51 16.43 -1.92
C GLY A 43 3.70 17.28 -2.88
N ALA A 44 3.91 17.03 -4.15
CA ALA A 44 3.17 17.62 -5.25
C ALA A 44 3.09 16.61 -6.42
N PRO A 45 2.10 16.73 -7.31
CA PRO A 45 2.13 15.99 -8.56
C PRO A 45 3.41 16.34 -9.31
N ASP A 46 4.06 15.34 -9.92
CA ASP A 46 5.16 15.61 -10.81
C ASP A 46 4.61 16.27 -12.08
N GLN A 47 4.91 17.55 -12.25
CA GLN A 47 4.48 18.31 -13.43
C GLN A 47 5.34 18.00 -14.67
N THR A 48 6.43 17.25 -14.53
CA THR A 48 7.38 16.99 -15.63
C THR A 48 7.01 15.79 -16.50
N THR A 49 6.25 14.81 -15.97
CA THR A 49 5.90 13.58 -16.70
C THR A 49 4.62 13.65 -17.53
N GLY A 50 4.10 14.85 -17.76
CA GLY A 50 3.03 15.12 -18.71
C GLY A 50 1.66 14.89 -18.10
N GLU A 51 1.15 15.93 -17.42
CA GLU A 51 -0.27 16.01 -17.09
C GLU A 51 -1.10 15.82 -18.37
N ILE A 52 -1.78 14.69 -18.50
CA ILE A 52 -2.93 14.63 -19.39
C ILE A 52 -4.18 14.72 -18.53
N PHE A 53 -4.42 15.93 -18.02
CA PHE A 53 -5.78 16.33 -17.72
C PHE A 53 -6.51 16.44 -19.05
N TRP A 54 -7.16 15.37 -19.50
CA TRP A 54 -8.13 15.47 -20.57
C TRP A 54 -9.32 16.22 -19.97
N THR A 55 -9.40 17.53 -20.19
CA THR A 55 -10.69 18.21 -20.09
C THR A 55 -11.57 17.65 -21.21
N PRO A 56 -12.77 17.11 -20.94
CA PRO A 56 -13.77 17.12 -21.98
C PRO A 56 -14.05 18.61 -22.23
N ASP A 57 -13.66 19.09 -23.41
CA ASP A 57 -13.94 20.40 -24.04
C ASP A 57 -14.30 21.56 -23.08
N PRO A 58 -13.59 22.71 -23.08
CA PRO A 58 -13.94 23.89 -22.25
C PRO A 58 -15.39 24.38 -22.39
N ILE A 59 -16.16 23.88 -23.36
CA ILE A 59 -17.59 24.11 -23.55
C ILE A 59 -18.49 23.12 -22.75
N THR A 60 -18.00 21.96 -22.31
CA THR A 60 -18.84 20.80 -21.89
C THR A 60 -18.78 20.34 -20.42
N GLY A 61 -17.87 20.81 -19.55
CA GLY A 61 -18.07 20.52 -18.11
C GLY A 61 -16.95 20.86 -17.12
N PRO A 62 -17.27 20.87 -15.81
CA PRO A 62 -16.36 21.21 -14.71
C PRO A 62 -15.45 20.05 -14.27
N ILE A 63 -15.32 18.97 -15.05
CA ILE A 63 -14.62 17.75 -14.62
C ILE A 63 -13.29 17.63 -15.35
N LYS A 64 -12.22 17.37 -14.60
CA LYS A 64 -10.88 17.06 -15.09
C LYS A 64 -10.60 15.57 -14.90
N HIS A 65 -10.10 14.90 -15.94
CA HIS A 65 -9.73 13.49 -15.89
C HIS A 65 -8.21 13.35 -15.83
N GLY A 66 -7.66 12.74 -14.79
CA GLY A 66 -6.24 12.38 -14.69
C GLY A 66 -6.05 10.87 -14.86
N ARG A 67 -5.03 10.47 -15.64
CA ARG A 67 -4.63 9.07 -15.78
C ARG A 67 -3.12 8.94 -15.61
N ASN A 68 -2.70 8.00 -14.78
CA ASN A 68 -1.30 7.75 -14.41
C ASN A 68 -0.54 9.03 -14.03
N VAL A 69 -1.20 9.95 -13.32
CA VAL A 69 -0.55 11.17 -12.83
C VAL A 69 0.41 10.78 -11.73
N GLU A 70 1.70 11.04 -11.93
CA GLU A 70 2.72 10.71 -10.95
C GLU A 70 2.70 11.71 -9.78
N TRP A 71 2.94 11.21 -8.57
CA TRP A 71 3.04 12.03 -7.38
C TRP A 71 4.37 11.76 -6.66
N GLY A 72 5.16 12.81 -6.49
CA GLY A 72 6.41 12.77 -5.74
C GLY A 72 6.27 13.41 -4.37
N PHE A 73 7.07 12.95 -3.40
CA PHE A 73 7.28 13.72 -2.17
C PHE A 73 8.31 14.83 -2.43
N THR A 74 8.12 16.00 -1.83
CA THR A 74 9.02 17.16 -2.00
C THR A 74 9.65 17.61 -0.69
N LEU A 75 8.99 17.35 0.45
CA LEU A 75 9.46 17.78 1.76
C LEU A 75 9.57 16.62 2.74
N VAL A 76 8.52 15.82 2.88
CA VAL A 76 8.43 14.79 3.93
C VAL A 76 7.92 13.49 3.33
N LEU A 77 8.61 12.40 3.68
CA LEU A 77 8.17 11.02 3.50
C LEU A 77 8.46 10.28 4.80
N GLN A 78 7.40 9.85 5.49
CA GLN A 78 7.49 9.12 6.76
C GLN A 78 6.49 7.97 6.82
N VAL A 79 6.94 6.81 7.30
CA VAL A 79 6.08 5.70 7.69
C VAL A 79 6.28 5.40 9.17
N THR A 80 5.22 5.45 9.96
CA THR A 80 5.21 5.08 11.38
C THR A 80 4.46 3.76 11.58
N ILE A 81 5.10 2.82 12.26
CA ILE A 81 4.57 1.51 12.64
C ILE A 81 4.75 1.32 14.14
N GLY A 82 3.64 1.30 14.89
CA GLY A 82 3.72 1.36 16.36
C GLY A 82 4.55 2.57 16.80
N ASP A 83 5.65 2.30 17.51
CA ASP A 83 6.59 3.33 17.99
C ASP A 83 7.77 3.60 17.04
N THR A 84 7.89 2.86 15.94
CA THR A 84 9.01 2.99 14.99
C THR A 84 8.62 3.90 13.83
N THR A 85 9.51 4.84 13.46
CA THR A 85 9.31 5.70 12.27
C THR A 85 10.47 5.54 11.31
N TYR A 86 10.13 5.28 10.05
CA TYR A 86 11.03 5.22 8.90
C TYR A 86 10.87 6.49 8.07
N SER A 87 11.97 7.03 7.56
CA SER A 87 11.97 8.25 6.75
C SER A 87 13.07 8.19 5.68
N SER A 88 12.98 9.05 4.66
CA SER A 88 14.06 9.20 3.69
C SER A 88 15.40 9.49 4.40
N PRO A 89 16.52 8.80 4.09
CA PRO A 89 16.72 7.95 2.90
C PRO A 89 16.43 6.45 3.09
N ASP A 90 15.98 6.01 4.25
CA ASP A 90 15.75 4.57 4.54
C ASP A 90 14.54 4.00 3.79
N ILE A 91 13.70 4.88 3.25
CA ILE A 91 12.56 4.55 2.41
C ILE A 91 12.52 5.42 1.14
N SER A 92 11.98 4.86 0.07
CA SER A 92 11.59 5.60 -1.15
C SER A 92 10.10 5.40 -1.47
N TYR A 93 9.58 6.21 -2.37
CA TYR A 93 8.15 6.27 -2.67
C TYR A 93 7.90 6.50 -4.15
N THR A 94 6.97 5.74 -4.72
CA THR A 94 6.42 5.97 -6.05
C THR A 94 4.90 5.94 -5.98
N CYS A 95 4.23 6.81 -6.73
CA CYS A 95 2.79 6.94 -6.72
C CYS A 95 2.22 7.29 -8.08
N THR A 96 1.09 6.67 -8.41
CA THR A 96 0.28 7.02 -9.58
C THR A 96 -1.18 7.24 -9.18
N ILE A 97 -1.79 8.26 -9.76
CA ILE A 97 -3.18 8.65 -9.52
C ILE A 97 -3.96 8.55 -10.83
N ASP A 98 -5.06 7.81 -10.79
CA ASP A 98 -6.11 7.80 -11.81
C ASP A 98 -7.38 8.37 -11.20
N GLY A 99 -8.07 9.31 -11.86
CA GLY A 99 -9.32 9.82 -11.30
C GLY A 99 -9.96 10.96 -12.05
N ASP A 100 -11.16 11.29 -11.58
CA ASP A 100 -11.99 12.38 -12.08
C ASP A 100 -12.14 13.41 -10.97
N TYR A 101 -11.90 14.68 -11.28
CA TYR A 101 -11.96 15.78 -10.33
C TYR A 101 -12.87 16.89 -10.81
N ASN A 102 -13.93 17.19 -10.06
CA ASN A 102 -14.79 18.32 -10.35
C ASN A 102 -14.18 19.61 -9.76
N VAL A 103 -13.75 20.54 -10.62
CA VAL A 103 -13.08 21.77 -10.18
C VAL A 103 -14.01 22.79 -9.52
N VAL A 104 -15.33 22.63 -9.66
CA VAL A 104 -16.33 23.52 -9.06
C VAL A 104 -16.68 23.04 -7.66
N THR A 105 -16.96 21.75 -7.49
CA THR A 105 -17.33 21.18 -6.19
C THR A 105 -16.12 20.74 -5.37
N LEU A 106 -14.94 20.68 -5.99
CA LEU A 106 -13.69 20.14 -5.44
C LEU A 106 -13.80 18.67 -5.00
N VAL A 107 -14.84 17.97 -5.44
CA VAL A 107 -15.04 16.54 -5.20
C VAL A 107 -14.37 15.77 -6.33
N GLY A 108 -13.58 14.76 -5.97
CA GLY A 108 -12.94 13.89 -6.95
C GLY A 108 -13.03 12.42 -6.56
N HIS A 109 -13.22 11.57 -7.56
CA HIS A 109 -13.09 10.12 -7.43
C HIS A 109 -11.71 9.73 -7.90
N GLN A 110 -10.94 9.05 -7.05
CA GLN A 110 -9.57 8.70 -7.34
C GLN A 110 -9.26 7.25 -6.97
N ARG A 111 -8.39 6.67 -7.78
CA ARG A 111 -7.63 5.47 -7.51
C ARG A 111 -6.17 5.88 -7.41
N VAL A 112 -5.59 5.71 -6.22
CA VAL A 112 -4.19 6.00 -5.95
C VAL A 112 -3.47 4.66 -5.72
N ARG A 113 -2.40 4.43 -6.48
CA ARG A 113 -1.50 3.27 -6.32
C ARG A 113 -0.15 3.76 -5.88
N GLU A 114 0.31 3.27 -4.74
CA GLU A 114 1.58 3.66 -4.15
C GLU A 114 2.43 2.45 -3.84
N THR A 115 3.74 2.67 -3.91
CA THR A 115 4.73 1.72 -3.44
C THR A 115 5.71 2.46 -2.55
N VAL A 116 5.82 2.03 -1.29
CA VAL A 116 6.88 2.46 -0.38
C VAL A 116 7.93 1.35 -0.35
N THR A 117 9.18 1.65 -0.71
CA THR A 117 10.28 0.69 -0.64
C THR A 117 11.12 0.96 0.61
N PHE A 118 11.48 -0.08 1.34
CA PHE A 118 12.30 -0.02 2.54
C PHE A 118 13.69 -0.61 2.27
N TYR A 119 14.73 0.14 2.62
CA TYR A 119 16.14 -0.25 2.43
C TYR A 119 16.80 -0.72 3.73
N CYS A 120 16.09 -0.67 4.85
CA CYS A 120 16.57 -1.11 6.15
C CYS A 120 16.46 -2.63 6.39
N PHE A 121 15.80 -3.36 5.48
CA PHE A 121 15.67 -4.81 5.55
C PHE A 121 16.84 -5.51 4.81
N SER A 122 17.11 -6.76 5.17
CA SER A 122 18.18 -7.57 4.54
C SER A 122 17.88 -7.96 3.10
N GLU A 123 16.62 -7.90 2.68
CA GLU A 123 16.14 -8.20 1.33
C GLU A 123 15.20 -7.08 0.87
N PRO A 124 14.96 -6.92 -0.45
CA PRO A 124 14.02 -5.94 -0.95
C PRO A 124 12.66 -6.06 -0.25
N ALA A 125 12.18 -4.95 0.32
CA ALA A 125 10.92 -4.87 1.05
C ALA A 125 10.08 -3.73 0.50
N THR A 126 8.83 -4.00 0.14
CA THR A 126 7.91 -2.93 -0.26
C THR A 126 6.54 -3.06 0.39
N LEU A 127 5.88 -1.94 0.60
CA LEU A 127 4.45 -1.85 0.86
C LEU A 127 3.75 -1.32 -0.38
N GLU A 128 2.85 -2.13 -0.94
CA GLU A 128 1.97 -1.72 -2.03
C GLU A 128 0.61 -1.30 -1.46
N ILE A 129 0.23 -0.05 -1.73
CA ILE A 129 -0.96 0.58 -1.15
C ILE A 129 -1.91 0.99 -2.27
N LEU A 130 -3.19 0.65 -2.09
CA LEU A 130 -4.27 0.98 -2.99
C LEU A 130 -5.32 1.79 -2.22
N THR A 131 -5.62 2.97 -2.73
CA THR A 131 -6.69 3.82 -2.23
C THR A 131 -7.72 4.00 -3.31
N ILE A 132 -8.99 3.74 -3.02
CA ILE A 132 -10.09 3.92 -3.97
C ILE A 132 -11.22 4.63 -3.25
N GLY A 133 -11.65 5.76 -3.80
CA GLY A 133 -12.89 6.38 -3.37
C GLY A 133 -12.98 7.85 -3.73
N SER A 134 -13.98 8.50 -3.14
CA SER A 134 -14.24 9.91 -3.34
C SER A 134 -13.58 10.74 -2.24
N LEU A 135 -12.80 11.76 -2.61
CA LEU A 135 -12.40 12.84 -1.72
C LEU A 135 -13.64 13.71 -1.40
N ALA A 136 -14.63 13.11 -0.74
CA ALA A 136 -15.67 13.81 -0.02
C ALA A 136 -15.32 13.75 1.48
N HIS A 137 -15.93 14.60 2.30
CA HIS A 137 -15.59 14.92 3.69
C HIS A 137 -15.34 13.75 4.68
N GLU A 138 -15.55 12.50 4.30
CA GLU A 138 -15.50 11.31 5.15
C GLU A 138 -14.19 10.50 5.05
N GLY A 139 -13.23 10.96 4.25
CA GLY A 139 -11.94 10.28 4.06
C GLY A 139 -12.05 9.06 3.14
N VAL A 140 -10.94 8.68 2.51
CA VAL A 140 -10.92 7.59 1.52
C VAL A 140 -10.28 6.34 2.11
N VAL A 141 -10.96 5.19 2.03
CA VAL A 141 -10.40 3.93 2.52
C VAL A 141 -9.20 3.51 1.67
N PHE A 142 -8.14 3.05 2.34
CA PHE A 142 -7.01 2.40 1.69
C PHE A 142 -6.80 1.00 2.24
N THR A 143 -6.24 0.13 1.41
CA THR A 143 -5.72 -1.17 1.79
C THR A 143 -4.34 -1.35 1.19
N GLY A 144 -3.56 -2.26 1.73
CA GLY A 144 -2.25 -2.57 1.19
C GLY A 144 -1.68 -3.87 1.72
N HIS A 145 -0.59 -4.29 1.10
CA HIS A 145 0.11 -5.51 1.45
C HIS A 145 1.62 -5.34 1.27
N GLY A 146 2.39 -6.12 2.02
CA GLY A 146 3.85 -6.16 1.86
C GLY A 146 4.31 -7.23 0.88
N THR A 147 5.47 -6.99 0.27
CA THR A 147 6.18 -7.94 -0.60
C THR A 147 7.64 -8.09 -0.16
N GLY A 148 8.30 -9.16 -0.62
CA GLY A 148 9.68 -9.47 -0.25
C GLY A 148 9.82 -9.71 1.26
N ALA A 149 10.71 -9.01 1.94
CA ALA A 149 10.87 -9.15 3.41
C ALA A 149 9.63 -8.69 4.22
N LEU A 150 8.63 -8.09 3.58
CA LEU A 150 7.33 -7.75 4.18
C LEU A 150 6.19 -8.68 3.72
N GLU A 151 6.50 -9.83 3.10
CA GLU A 151 5.47 -10.79 2.69
C GLU A 151 4.60 -11.21 3.89
N GLY A 152 3.27 -11.14 3.70
CA GLY A 152 2.29 -11.41 4.76
C GLY A 152 1.85 -10.18 5.56
N VAL A 153 2.54 -9.04 5.42
CA VAL A 153 2.09 -7.76 6.00
C VAL A 153 0.80 -7.30 5.33
N LYS A 154 -0.16 -6.82 6.12
CA LYS A 154 -1.42 -6.24 5.65
C LYS A 154 -1.66 -4.89 6.32
N ILE A 155 -2.09 -3.90 5.54
CA ILE A 155 -2.49 -2.58 6.06
C ILE A 155 -3.89 -2.22 5.60
N GLU A 156 -4.61 -1.49 6.44
CA GLU A 156 -5.92 -0.93 6.13
C GLU A 156 -6.17 0.33 6.96
N GLY A 157 -6.92 1.29 6.40
CA GLY A 157 -7.26 2.51 7.12
C GLY A 157 -7.95 3.55 6.26
N THR A 158 -7.84 4.81 6.69
CA THR A 158 -8.46 5.96 6.05
C THR A 158 -7.41 6.99 5.64
N THR A 159 -7.69 7.65 4.53
CA THR A 159 -6.88 8.71 3.94
C THR A 159 -7.46 10.07 4.31
N TRP A 160 -6.59 10.94 4.79
CA TRP A 160 -6.85 12.34 5.09
C TRP A 160 -5.92 13.19 4.25
N ALA A 161 -6.47 14.12 3.47
CA ALA A 161 -5.69 15.05 2.65
C ALA A 161 -5.96 16.49 3.09
N VAL A 162 -4.91 17.26 3.30
CA VAL A 162 -5.00 18.70 3.56
C VAL A 162 -4.66 19.42 2.27
N VAL A 163 -5.66 20.04 1.64
CA VAL A 163 -5.55 20.76 0.35
C VAL A 163 -5.01 22.17 0.56
N LEU A 164 -3.76 22.27 1.02
CA LEU A 164 -2.98 23.50 1.07
C LEU A 164 -1.63 23.25 0.41
N PRO A 165 -1.05 24.16 -0.39
CA PRO A 165 0.27 23.97 -0.96
C PRO A 165 1.37 24.10 0.12
N PRO A 166 2.32 23.16 0.24
CA PRO A 166 2.39 21.86 -0.44
C PRO A 166 1.39 20.84 0.13
N LEU A 167 0.78 20.02 -0.74
CA LEU A 167 -0.27 19.10 -0.33
C LEU A 167 0.30 18.07 0.65
N ALA A 168 -0.37 17.93 1.79
CA ALA A 168 -0.08 16.89 2.75
C ALA A 168 -1.13 15.77 2.65
N VAL A 169 -0.65 14.54 2.46
CA VAL A 169 -1.47 13.33 2.46
C VAL A 169 -1.07 12.48 3.67
N THR A 170 -2.07 12.11 4.47
CA THR A 170 -1.92 11.19 5.59
C THR A 170 -2.75 9.96 5.33
N ARG A 171 -2.15 8.78 5.45
CA ARG A 171 -2.86 7.51 5.55
C ARG A 171 -2.71 7.02 6.96
N GLU A 172 -3.82 6.79 7.64
CA GLU A 172 -3.83 6.41 9.04
C GLU A 172 -4.72 5.20 9.26
N GLY A 173 -4.22 4.21 10.01
CA GLY A 173 -4.93 2.95 10.18
C GLY A 173 -4.14 1.93 10.98
N THR A 174 -4.25 0.67 10.57
CA THR A 174 -3.61 -0.46 11.24
C THR A 174 -2.74 -1.28 10.29
N VAL A 175 -1.70 -1.89 10.85
CA VAL A 175 -0.84 -2.87 10.18
C VAL A 175 -0.84 -4.18 10.97
N MET A 176 -0.78 -5.30 10.26
CA MET A 176 -0.67 -6.65 10.82
C MET A 176 0.50 -7.37 10.16
N GLY A 177 1.17 -8.23 10.94
CA GLY A 177 2.26 -9.06 10.45
C GLY A 177 3.60 -8.32 10.26
N TRP A 178 3.74 -7.12 10.83
CA TRP A 178 4.97 -6.35 10.74
C TRP A 178 6.14 -7.06 11.44
N PRO A 179 7.32 -7.18 10.83
CA PRO A 179 8.49 -7.77 11.48
C PRO A 179 8.94 -6.94 12.70
N THR A 180 9.08 -7.58 13.86
CA THR A 180 9.57 -6.97 15.11
C THR A 180 11.02 -7.32 15.40
#